data_AF-A0A9D2X4M9-F1
#
_entry.id   AF-A0A9D2X4M9-F1
#
_cell.length_a   1.000
_cell.length_b   1.000
_cell.length_c   1.000
_cell.angle_alpha   90.00
_cell.angle_beta   90.00
_cell.angle_gamma   90.00
#
_symmetry.space_group_name_H-M   'P 1'
#
loop_
_entity.id
_entity.type
_entity.pdbx_description
1 polymer ?
#
loop_
_entity_poly.entity_id
_entity_poly.type
_entity_poly.pdbx_seq_one_letter_code
_entity_poly.pdbx_strand_id
1 'polypeptide(L)'
;MNSHLNAIILSITITMFIGIIFISINSENKVVSYSENSKKDVMFETKYHKNYEELKASENTVVIYPIFTQSAYEWGGIHDFYQNRCAECTSTEIQPFFEKRYASSGTAFSVLEFLGYNIINDIDLDKNPDILSQFEKVILLHNEYVTENEFNAITTHPNVIYLYPNSLSSRISVDYESNVMTLQQGPGFPDSNIKNGFDWEFDNSQFMSDWDCNGYEFYKIDNGYMLNCYPEKILQNNGIEILKRIKEL
;
A
#
# COMPACT_ATOMS: atom_id res chain seq x y z
N MET A 1 -58.00 -3.90 29.15
CA MET A 1 -58.78 -2.67 28.95
C MET A 1 -57.78 -1.56 28.65
N ASN A 2 -57.74 -1.13 27.38
CA ASN A 2 -57.16 0.09 26.77
C ASN A 2 -55.65 0.39 26.96
N SER A 3 -54.82 0.26 25.91
CA SER A 3 -54.56 1.17 24.75
C SER A 3 -53.47 2.20 25.12
N HIS A 4 -52.36 2.41 24.41
CA HIS A 4 -52.06 2.67 22.99
C HIS A 4 -50.57 2.28 22.74
N LEU A 5 -50.12 1.64 21.67
CA LEU A 5 -50.13 1.94 20.22
C LEU A 5 -49.25 3.15 19.80
N ASN A 6 -48.27 2.85 18.92
CA ASN A 6 -47.41 3.69 18.06
C ASN A 6 -46.12 4.25 18.72
N ALA A 7 -44.92 4.15 18.14
CA ALA A 7 -44.56 4.05 16.72
C ALA A 7 -43.28 3.22 16.47
N ILE A 8 -43.27 2.56 15.31
CA ILE A 8 -42.16 1.88 14.64
C ILE A 8 -41.55 2.88 13.63
N ILE A 9 -40.30 2.62 13.17
CA ILE A 9 -39.74 2.86 11.81
C ILE A 9 -38.63 3.93 11.72
N LEU A 10 -37.40 3.41 11.57
CA LEU A 10 -36.40 3.68 10.50
C LEU A 10 -35.97 5.14 10.24
N SER A 11 -34.67 5.41 10.33
CA SER A 11 -34.03 6.53 9.64
C SER A 11 -32.80 6.05 8.87
N ILE A 12 -32.90 6.19 7.55
CA ILE A 12 -31.93 5.90 6.50
C ILE A 12 -31.13 7.17 6.20
N THR A 13 -29.82 6.98 6.02
CA THR A 13 -28.78 7.72 5.28
C THR A 13 -29.02 9.13 4.69
N ILE A 14 -27.88 9.85 4.58
CA ILE A 14 -27.48 10.88 3.60
C ILE A 14 -27.23 12.26 4.25
N THR A 15 -26.00 12.50 4.68
CA THR A 15 -25.44 13.86 4.77
C THR A 15 -25.05 14.29 3.37
N MET A 16 -25.99 14.93 2.69
CA MET A 16 -25.85 15.53 1.37
C MET A 16 -24.90 16.75 1.43
N PHE A 17 -23.99 16.80 0.46
CA PHE A 17 -23.18 17.96 0.08
C PHE A 17 -24.03 19.25 0.04
N ILE A 18 -23.61 20.27 0.79
CA ILE A 18 -24.15 21.62 0.68
C ILE A 18 -23.50 22.29 -0.53
N GLY A 19 -24.12 22.14 -1.70
CA GLY A 19 -23.90 23.02 -2.85
C GLY A 19 -24.79 24.24 -2.71
N ILE A 20 -24.20 25.44 -2.61
CA ILE A 20 -24.95 26.70 -2.57
C ILE A 20 -25.54 26.94 -3.98
N ILE A 21 -26.86 26.85 -4.10
CA ILE A 21 -27.58 27.17 -5.33
C ILE A 21 -28.12 28.60 -5.22
N PHE A 22 -27.57 29.53 -6.00
CA PHE A 22 -28.23 30.81 -6.27
C PHE A 22 -29.21 30.62 -7.43
N ILE A 23 -30.50 30.61 -7.14
CA ILE A 23 -31.55 30.66 -8.16
C ILE A 23 -31.98 32.12 -8.30
N SER A 24 -31.56 32.77 -9.39
CA SER A 24 -32.23 33.99 -9.88
C SER A 24 -33.17 33.57 -11.01
N ILE A 25 -34.47 33.57 -10.75
CA ILE A 25 -35.48 33.25 -11.75
C ILE A 25 -35.71 34.50 -12.60
N ASN A 26 -35.45 34.40 -13.91
CA ASN A 26 -36.19 35.16 -14.90
C ASN A 26 -36.36 34.33 -16.17
N SER A 27 -37.60 34.28 -16.63
CA SER A 27 -38.08 33.50 -17.76
C SER A 27 -37.50 34.00 -19.08
N GLU A 28 -36.88 33.11 -19.84
CA GLU A 28 -37.06 32.94 -21.29
C GLU A 28 -36.17 31.78 -21.77
N ASN A 29 -36.73 30.94 -22.64
CA ASN A 29 -36.12 29.71 -23.15
C ASN A 29 -34.67 29.89 -23.61
N LYS A 30 -33.72 29.35 -22.85
CA LYS A 30 -32.38 29.03 -23.33
C LYS A 30 -32.10 27.56 -23.05
N VAL A 31 -31.87 26.82 -24.13
CA VAL A 31 -31.23 25.51 -24.08
C VAL A 31 -29.97 25.65 -23.25
N VAL A 32 -29.94 25.01 -22.09
CA VAL A 32 -28.76 24.95 -21.25
C VAL A 32 -27.77 24.03 -21.97
N SER A 33 -26.87 24.61 -22.73
CA SER A 33 -25.67 23.93 -23.19
C SER A 33 -24.79 23.70 -21.97
N TYR A 34 -24.80 22.48 -21.45
CA TYR A 34 -23.80 22.05 -20.47
C TYR A 34 -22.44 22.05 -21.15
N SER A 35 -21.54 22.93 -20.72
CA SER A 35 -20.13 22.79 -21.05
C SER A 35 -19.60 21.58 -20.28
N GLU A 36 -19.37 20.47 -20.96
CA GLU A 36 -18.59 19.35 -20.46
C GLU A 36 -17.15 19.83 -20.22
N ASN A 37 -16.88 20.27 -18.99
CA ASN A 37 -15.51 20.54 -18.54
C ASN A 37 -15.32 20.15 -17.06
N SER A 38 -16.01 19.11 -16.61
CA SER A 38 -15.54 18.30 -15.49
C SER A 38 -14.76 17.13 -16.07
N LYS A 39 -13.43 17.17 -15.96
CA LYS A 39 -12.66 15.93 -15.96
C LYS A 39 -13.29 15.07 -14.85
N LYS A 40 -14.02 14.02 -15.22
CA LYS A 40 -14.33 12.96 -14.25
C LYS A 40 -12.99 12.48 -13.73
N ASP A 41 -12.77 12.55 -12.43
CA ASP A 41 -11.66 11.86 -11.77
C ASP A 41 -11.88 10.36 -11.98
N VAL A 42 -11.44 9.87 -13.13
CA VAL A 42 -11.41 8.45 -13.43
C VAL A 42 -10.28 7.87 -12.60
N MET A 43 -10.65 7.05 -11.61
CA MET A 43 -9.71 6.26 -10.79
C MET A 43 -8.73 5.52 -11.72
N PHE A 44 -7.42 5.72 -11.55
CA PHE A 44 -6.44 5.36 -12.58
C PHE A 44 -6.34 3.84 -12.80
N GLU A 45 -6.62 3.04 -11.77
CA GLU A 45 -6.69 1.58 -11.81
C GLU A 45 -7.74 1.10 -12.84
N THR A 46 -8.76 1.90 -13.13
CA THR A 46 -9.77 1.55 -14.15
C THR A 46 -9.20 1.51 -15.57
N LYS A 47 -7.98 2.02 -15.79
CA LYS A 47 -7.23 1.80 -17.04
C LYS A 47 -7.02 0.31 -17.33
N TYR A 48 -6.93 -0.52 -16.29
CA TYR A 48 -6.76 -1.97 -16.40
C TYR A 48 -8.06 -2.72 -16.69
N HIS A 49 -9.22 -2.06 -16.72
CA HIS A 49 -10.52 -2.71 -16.92
C HIS A 49 -10.58 -3.56 -18.20
N LYS A 50 -9.96 -3.11 -19.30
CA LYS A 50 -9.96 -3.87 -20.57
C LYS A 50 -9.15 -5.18 -20.48
N ASN A 51 -8.16 -5.23 -19.60
CA ASN A 51 -7.30 -6.39 -19.36
C ASN A 51 -7.67 -7.12 -18.06
N TYR A 52 -8.81 -6.78 -17.43
CA TYR A 52 -9.17 -7.30 -16.12
C TYR A 52 -9.17 -8.83 -16.08
N GLU A 53 -9.83 -9.49 -17.04
CA GLU A 53 -9.89 -10.96 -17.07
C GLU A 53 -8.52 -11.63 -17.20
N GLU A 54 -7.59 -10.99 -17.90
CA GLU A 54 -6.22 -11.45 -18.06
C GLU A 54 -5.42 -11.23 -16.75
N LEU A 55 -5.57 -10.07 -16.13
CA LEU A 55 -4.76 -9.60 -15.01
C LEU A 55 -5.30 -9.94 -13.62
N LYS A 56 -6.57 -10.33 -13.51
CA LYS A 56 -7.22 -10.61 -12.21
C LYS A 56 -6.45 -11.65 -11.42
N ALA A 57 -6.56 -11.59 -10.10
CA ALA A 57 -5.84 -12.47 -9.19
C ALA A 57 -5.99 -13.96 -9.55
N SER A 58 -4.92 -14.72 -9.35
CA SER A 58 -4.99 -16.17 -9.20
C SER A 58 -5.54 -16.52 -7.82
N GLU A 59 -6.22 -17.67 -7.71
CA GLU A 59 -6.59 -18.21 -6.41
C GLU A 59 -5.31 -18.41 -5.55
N ASN A 60 -5.41 -18.18 -4.24
CA ASN A 60 -4.32 -18.33 -3.25
C ASN A 60 -3.11 -17.37 -3.35
N THR A 61 -3.27 -16.17 -3.91
CA THR A 61 -2.25 -15.10 -3.80
C THR A 61 -2.65 -14.03 -2.78
N VAL A 62 -1.70 -13.58 -1.96
CA VAL A 62 -1.87 -12.46 -1.03
C VAL A 62 -0.90 -11.33 -1.32
N VAL A 63 -1.34 -10.10 -1.10
CA VAL A 63 -0.52 -8.88 -1.11
C VAL A 63 -0.41 -8.37 0.32
N ILE A 64 0.80 -8.05 0.76
CA ILE A 64 1.04 -7.45 2.08
C ILE A 64 1.19 -5.94 1.90
N TYR A 65 0.28 -5.18 2.50
CA TYR A 65 0.35 -3.72 2.51
C TYR A 65 1.23 -3.20 3.67
N PRO A 66 2.08 -2.18 3.45
CA PRO A 66 3.08 -1.76 4.42
C PRO A 66 2.59 -0.59 5.30
N ILE A 67 1.71 -0.82 6.28
CA ILE A 67 1.25 0.21 7.22
C ILE A 67 2.41 0.75 8.06
N PHE A 68 3.37 -0.08 8.45
CA PHE A 68 4.53 0.37 9.22
C PHE A 68 5.40 1.32 8.40
N THR A 69 5.60 1.04 7.12
CA THR A 69 6.32 1.97 6.24
C THR A 69 5.51 3.23 5.99
N GLN A 70 4.20 3.13 5.77
CA GLN A 70 3.34 4.32 5.69
C GLN A 70 3.51 5.22 6.92
N SER A 71 3.46 4.63 8.12
CA SER A 71 3.57 5.33 9.40
C SER A 71 4.95 5.95 9.60
N ALA A 72 6.01 5.26 9.19
CA ALA A 72 7.39 5.76 9.23
C ALA A 72 7.60 7.00 8.34
N TYR A 73 6.83 7.11 7.25
CA TYR A 73 6.90 8.23 6.30
C TYR A 73 5.99 9.42 6.67
N GLU A 74 5.24 9.35 7.77
CA GLU A 74 4.52 10.51 8.29
C GLU A 74 5.47 11.59 8.79
N TRP A 75 4.97 12.83 8.84
CA TRP A 75 5.71 13.94 9.41
C TRP A 75 6.03 13.68 10.88
N GLY A 76 7.30 13.83 11.28
CA GLY A 76 7.78 13.43 12.60
C GLY A 76 7.99 11.91 12.76
N GLY A 77 7.86 11.14 11.69
CA GLY A 77 8.12 9.70 11.67
C GLY A 77 9.59 9.34 11.48
N ILE A 78 9.87 8.03 11.41
CA ILE A 78 11.22 7.48 11.31
C ILE A 78 11.97 7.96 10.05
N HIS A 79 11.26 8.22 8.96
CA HIS A 79 11.87 8.75 7.76
C HIS A 79 12.48 10.15 7.97
N ASP A 80 11.94 10.97 8.87
CA ASP A 80 12.51 12.29 9.19
C ASP A 80 13.84 12.19 9.94
N PHE A 81 14.07 11.09 10.67
CA PHE A 81 15.38 10.77 11.25
C PHE A 81 16.43 10.53 10.14
N TYR A 82 16.14 9.66 9.17
CA TYR A 82 17.06 9.39 8.07
C TYR A 82 17.31 10.60 7.16
N GLN A 83 16.33 11.50 7.05
CA GLN A 83 16.48 12.76 6.31
C GLN A 83 17.22 13.86 7.10
N ASN A 84 17.72 13.57 8.30
CA ASN A 84 18.35 14.55 9.22
C ASN A 84 17.43 15.75 9.53
N ARG A 85 16.10 15.54 9.50
CA ARG A 85 15.09 16.55 9.83
C ARG A 85 14.72 16.51 11.31
N CYS A 86 14.92 15.38 11.98
CA CYS A 86 14.61 15.19 13.40
C CYS A 86 15.47 14.09 14.03
N ALA A 87 16.37 14.44 14.97
CA ALA A 87 17.28 13.47 15.58
C ALA A 87 16.60 12.48 16.54
N GLU A 88 15.46 12.85 17.12
CA GLU A 88 14.72 12.04 18.11
C GLU A 88 13.60 11.20 17.48
N CYS A 89 13.38 11.31 16.17
CA CYS A 89 12.27 10.66 15.47
C CYS A 89 12.61 9.20 15.15
N THR A 90 12.95 8.39 16.16
CA THR A 90 13.18 6.94 16.01
C THR A 90 11.93 6.11 16.34
N SER A 91 10.84 6.76 16.72
CA SER A 91 9.55 6.13 17.02
C SER A 91 8.41 6.96 16.43
N THR A 92 7.30 6.32 16.07
CA THR A 92 6.11 6.99 15.53
C THR A 92 4.84 6.22 15.86
N GLU A 93 3.70 6.91 15.84
CA GLU A 93 2.38 6.30 15.99
C GLU A 93 1.99 5.58 14.69
N ILE A 94 1.43 4.38 14.84
CA ILE A 94 1.01 3.54 13.73
C ILE A 94 -0.34 4.03 13.18
N GLN A 95 -0.40 4.27 11.88
CA GLN A 95 -1.61 4.75 11.21
C GLN A 95 -2.65 3.62 11.08
N PRO A 96 -3.92 3.84 11.43
CA PRO A 96 -4.93 2.77 11.43
C PRO A 96 -5.63 2.57 10.08
N PHE A 97 -5.15 3.19 8.99
CA PHE A 97 -5.81 3.19 7.69
C PHE A 97 -4.81 3.11 6.53
N PHE A 98 -5.30 2.74 5.35
CA PHE A 98 -4.55 2.76 4.09
C PHE A 98 -4.57 4.17 3.49
N GLU A 99 -3.43 4.85 3.42
CA GLU A 99 -3.34 6.20 2.85
C GLU A 99 -2.94 6.21 1.36
N LYS A 100 -2.53 5.05 0.83
CA LYS A 100 -2.20 4.87 -0.60
C LYS A 100 -1.24 5.95 -1.14
N ARG A 101 -0.16 6.24 -0.41
CA ARG A 101 0.88 7.20 -0.83
C ARG A 101 1.94 6.52 -1.69
N TYR A 102 2.68 7.32 -2.47
CA TYR A 102 3.79 6.82 -3.30
C TYR A 102 4.78 5.98 -2.48
N ALA A 103 5.22 6.49 -1.32
CA ALA A 103 6.17 5.83 -0.44
C ALA A 103 5.65 4.51 0.18
N SER A 104 4.33 4.31 0.24
CA SER A 104 3.68 3.11 0.77
C SER A 104 2.99 2.30 -0.32
N SER A 105 3.51 2.35 -1.56
CA SER A 105 3.03 1.53 -2.69
C SER A 105 1.57 1.79 -3.08
N GLY A 106 1.11 3.02 -2.96
CA GLY A 106 -0.29 3.40 -3.18
C GLY A 106 -0.82 3.04 -4.56
N THR A 107 0.01 3.19 -5.60
CA THR A 107 -0.38 2.83 -6.96
C THR A 107 -0.53 1.31 -7.08
N ALA A 108 0.47 0.52 -6.67
CA ALA A 108 0.37 -0.94 -6.74
C ALA A 108 -0.80 -1.47 -5.91
N PHE A 109 -0.98 -0.96 -4.69
CA PHE A 109 -2.10 -1.34 -3.84
C PHE A 109 -3.43 -1.15 -4.56
N SER A 110 -3.67 0.05 -5.13
CA SER A 110 -4.94 0.35 -5.79
C SER A 110 -5.19 -0.53 -7.02
N VAL A 111 -4.13 -0.85 -7.77
CA VAL A 111 -4.21 -1.71 -8.95
C VAL A 111 -4.46 -3.16 -8.57
N LEU A 112 -3.73 -3.70 -7.60
CA LEU A 112 -3.86 -5.09 -7.16
C LEU A 112 -5.20 -5.32 -6.43
N GLU A 113 -5.63 -4.36 -5.61
CA GLU A 113 -6.98 -4.34 -5.01
C GLU A 113 -8.06 -4.37 -6.11
N PHE A 114 -7.94 -3.49 -7.11
CA PHE A 114 -8.87 -3.47 -8.25
C PHE A 114 -8.91 -4.81 -8.99
N LEU A 115 -7.76 -5.46 -9.19
CA LEU A 115 -7.64 -6.76 -9.85
C LEU A 115 -8.09 -7.96 -8.97
N GLY A 116 -8.57 -7.71 -7.76
CA GLY A 116 -9.16 -8.71 -6.88
C GLY A 116 -8.14 -9.57 -6.13
N TYR A 117 -6.92 -9.08 -5.92
CA TYR A 117 -5.95 -9.77 -5.07
C TYR A 117 -6.37 -9.69 -3.60
N ASN A 118 -6.14 -10.77 -2.83
CA ASN A 118 -6.34 -10.72 -1.38
C ASN A 118 -5.31 -9.78 -0.77
N ILE A 119 -5.77 -8.85 0.07
CA ILE A 119 -4.87 -7.92 0.77
C ILE A 119 -4.92 -8.20 2.27
N ILE A 120 -3.75 -8.33 2.88
CA ILE A 120 -3.55 -8.19 4.32
C ILE A 120 -2.62 -7.00 4.57
N ASN A 121 -2.60 -6.47 5.79
CA ASN A 121 -1.58 -5.51 6.21
C ASN A 121 -0.49 -6.20 7.03
N ASP A 122 0.66 -5.54 7.13
CA ASP A 122 1.82 -5.95 7.94
C ASP A 122 1.53 -6.05 9.45
N ILE A 123 0.54 -5.31 9.98
CA ILE A 123 0.11 -5.47 11.38
C ILE A 123 -0.54 -6.83 11.62
N ASP A 124 -1.42 -7.27 10.72
CA ASP A 124 -2.07 -8.59 10.80
C ASP A 124 -1.04 -9.71 10.64
N LEU A 125 -0.03 -9.48 9.80
CA LEU A 125 1.08 -10.41 9.60
C LEU A 125 1.97 -10.53 10.84
N ASP A 126 2.37 -9.42 11.47
CA ASP A 126 3.18 -9.44 12.70
C ASP A 126 2.46 -10.20 13.82
N LYS A 127 1.14 -9.97 13.96
CA LYS A 127 0.31 -10.63 14.98
C LYS A 127 0.05 -12.11 14.70
N ASN A 128 0.02 -12.51 13.43
CA ASN A 128 -0.24 -13.89 13.02
C ASN A 128 0.61 -14.30 11.82
N PRO A 129 1.90 -14.59 12.02
CA PRO A 129 2.83 -14.86 10.92
C PRO A 129 2.47 -16.11 10.11
N ASP A 130 1.83 -17.09 10.75
CA ASP A 130 1.38 -18.34 10.13
C ASP A 130 0.30 -18.12 9.04
N ILE A 131 -0.31 -16.92 8.98
CA ILE A 131 -1.31 -16.57 7.97
C ILE A 131 -0.77 -16.72 6.54
N LEU A 132 0.54 -16.60 6.31
CA LEU A 132 1.12 -16.76 4.98
C LEU A 132 1.06 -18.21 4.47
N SER A 133 1.00 -19.20 5.37
CA SER A 133 0.96 -20.62 4.99
C SER A 133 -0.29 -21.05 4.21
N GLN A 134 -1.34 -20.22 4.22
CA GLN A 134 -2.57 -20.47 3.45
C GLN A 134 -2.48 -20.01 1.99
N PHE A 135 -1.43 -19.26 1.64
CA PHE A 135 -1.24 -18.71 0.30
C PHE A 135 -0.12 -19.45 -0.43
N GLU A 136 -0.27 -19.61 -1.73
CA GLU A 136 0.77 -20.22 -2.59
C GLU A 136 1.81 -19.18 -3.01
N LYS A 137 1.45 -17.90 -2.96
CA LYS A 137 2.26 -16.78 -3.41
C LYS A 137 1.98 -15.54 -2.56
N VAL A 138 3.06 -14.86 -2.19
CA VAL A 138 3.04 -13.58 -1.46
C VAL A 138 3.59 -12.50 -2.37
N ILE A 139 2.91 -11.37 -2.47
CA ILE A 139 3.41 -10.15 -3.11
C ILE A 139 3.69 -9.15 -1.99
N LEU A 140 4.97 -8.86 -1.76
CA LEU A 140 5.42 -7.87 -0.80
C LEU A 140 5.49 -6.51 -1.49
N LEU A 141 4.83 -5.50 -0.92
CA LEU A 141 4.94 -4.12 -1.38
C LEU A 141 6.21 -3.47 -0.79
N HIS A 142 6.23 -2.14 -0.64
CA HIS A 142 7.36 -1.40 -0.05
C HIS A 142 7.39 -1.52 1.49
N ASN A 143 7.44 -2.75 2.00
CA ASN A 143 7.62 -3.07 3.41
C ASN A 143 9.08 -2.81 3.82
N GLU A 144 9.48 -1.54 3.90
CA GLU A 144 10.81 -1.09 4.29
C GLU A 144 11.07 -1.33 5.79
N TYR A 145 10.08 -0.98 6.61
CA TYR A 145 10.07 -1.16 8.06
C TYR A 145 9.22 -2.36 8.42
N VAL A 146 9.83 -3.38 9.03
CA VAL A 146 9.15 -4.64 9.40
C VAL A 146 9.62 -5.14 10.76
N THR A 147 8.78 -5.92 11.43
CA THR A 147 9.17 -6.64 12.64
C THR A 147 9.99 -7.89 12.32
N GLU A 148 10.59 -8.48 13.36
CA GLU A 148 11.28 -9.77 13.22
C GLU A 148 10.32 -10.93 12.89
N ASN A 149 9.07 -10.88 13.35
CA ASN A 149 8.08 -11.91 13.02
C ASN A 149 7.72 -11.86 11.53
N GLU A 150 7.47 -10.66 11.00
CA GLU A 150 7.20 -10.46 9.57
C GLU A 150 8.38 -10.91 8.72
N PHE A 151 9.60 -10.47 9.07
CA PHE A 151 10.81 -10.85 8.36
C PHE A 151 10.93 -12.38 8.30
N ASN A 152 10.81 -13.07 9.43
CA ASN A 152 10.92 -14.53 9.45
C ASN A 152 9.82 -15.20 8.59
N ALA A 153 8.57 -14.74 8.65
CA ALA A 153 7.48 -15.32 7.87
C ALA A 153 7.62 -15.07 6.37
N ILE A 154 7.94 -13.85 5.96
CA ILE A 154 8.13 -13.48 4.55
C ILE A 154 9.29 -14.30 3.97
N THR A 155 10.42 -14.34 4.66
CA THR A 155 11.66 -14.91 4.12
C THR A 155 11.67 -16.44 4.14
N THR A 156 10.84 -17.06 5.00
CA THR A 156 10.61 -18.51 5.00
C THR A 156 9.57 -18.96 3.96
N HIS A 157 8.70 -18.05 3.50
CA HIS A 157 7.70 -18.39 2.50
C HIS A 157 8.36 -18.75 1.15
N PRO A 158 8.00 -19.88 0.50
CA PRO A 158 8.75 -20.42 -0.63
C PRO A 158 8.59 -19.66 -1.95
N ASN A 159 7.57 -18.80 -2.05
CA ASN A 159 7.30 -18.00 -3.24
C ASN A 159 6.86 -16.57 -2.90
N VAL A 160 7.82 -15.66 -2.88
CA VAL A 160 7.60 -14.23 -2.60
C VAL A 160 8.02 -13.38 -3.80
N ILE A 161 7.13 -12.49 -4.23
CA ILE A 161 7.45 -11.41 -5.16
C ILE A 161 7.71 -10.15 -4.34
N TYR A 162 8.97 -9.73 -4.26
CA TYR A 162 9.36 -8.45 -3.69
C TYR A 162 9.18 -7.38 -4.76
N LEU A 163 8.01 -6.74 -4.76
CA LEU A 163 7.60 -5.84 -5.84
C LEU A 163 8.32 -4.48 -5.77
N TYR A 164 8.88 -4.12 -4.61
CA TYR A 164 9.61 -2.88 -4.41
C TYR A 164 11.03 -3.18 -3.94
N PRO A 165 12.02 -2.37 -4.37
CA PRO A 165 13.35 -2.42 -3.80
C PRO A 165 13.36 -1.86 -2.38
N ASN A 166 14.43 -2.10 -1.62
CA ASN A 166 14.60 -1.62 -0.24
C ASN A 166 13.57 -2.17 0.77
N SER A 167 12.80 -3.20 0.41
CA SER A 167 11.98 -3.94 1.36
C SER A 167 12.85 -4.71 2.36
N LEU A 168 12.34 -4.91 3.57
CA LEU A 168 13.03 -5.58 4.69
C LEU A 168 14.33 -4.88 5.11
N SER A 169 14.43 -3.56 4.94
CA SER A 169 15.67 -2.83 5.21
C SER A 169 15.82 -2.37 6.65
N SER A 170 14.72 -2.18 7.38
CA SER A 170 14.72 -1.65 8.74
C SER A 170 13.90 -2.54 9.68
N ARG A 171 14.54 -2.99 10.76
CA ARG A 171 13.90 -3.73 11.84
C ARG A 171 13.28 -2.77 12.85
N ILE A 172 12.00 -2.99 13.14
CA ILE A 172 11.25 -2.25 14.15
C ILE A 172 10.73 -3.17 15.26
N SER A 173 10.38 -2.56 16.38
CA SER A 173 9.53 -3.18 17.42
C SER A 173 8.21 -2.42 17.49
N VAL A 174 7.14 -3.12 17.86
CA VAL A 174 5.80 -2.53 17.99
C VAL A 174 5.27 -2.75 19.40
N ASP A 175 4.76 -1.68 20.00
CA ASP A 175 3.92 -1.74 21.19
C ASP A 175 2.46 -1.47 20.77
N TYR A 176 1.66 -2.54 20.75
CA TYR A 176 0.25 -2.46 20.36
C TYR A 176 -0.66 -1.84 21.41
N GLU A 177 -0.23 -1.76 22.68
CA GLU A 177 -1.01 -1.09 23.74
C GLU A 177 -0.93 0.43 23.58
N SER A 178 0.27 0.93 23.26
CA SER A 178 0.48 2.36 22.99
C SER A 178 0.35 2.76 21.51
N ASN A 179 0.17 1.79 20.60
CA ASN A 179 0.10 1.98 19.15
C ASN A 179 1.35 2.67 18.55
N VAL A 180 2.53 2.34 19.08
CA VAL A 180 3.80 2.95 18.69
C VAL A 180 4.74 1.91 18.09
N MET A 181 5.37 2.25 16.96
CA MET A 181 6.50 1.52 16.40
C MET A 181 7.82 2.25 16.66
N THR A 182 8.91 1.51 16.86
CA THR A 182 10.25 2.04 17.16
C THR A 182 11.31 1.36 16.32
N LEU A 183 12.20 2.15 15.70
CA LEU A 183 13.37 1.67 14.97
C LEU A 183 14.35 0.98 15.93
N GLN A 184 14.67 -0.28 15.63
CA GLN A 184 15.66 -1.05 16.37
C GLN A 184 17.00 -1.11 15.61
N GLN A 185 16.93 -1.29 14.29
CA GLN A 185 18.11 -1.40 13.44
C GLN A 185 17.75 -1.07 11.99
N GLY A 186 18.63 -0.39 11.28
CA GLY A 186 18.43 -0.06 9.86
C GLY A 186 19.67 0.59 9.25
N PRO A 187 19.63 1.04 8.00
CA PRO A 187 20.79 1.62 7.33
C PRO A 187 21.37 2.80 8.12
N GLY A 188 22.56 2.64 8.67
CA GLY A 188 23.23 3.66 9.49
C GLY A 188 22.69 3.82 10.92
N PHE A 189 21.87 2.88 11.43
CA PHE A 189 21.34 2.91 12.79
C PHE A 189 21.34 1.52 13.46
N PRO A 190 21.72 1.42 14.76
CA PRO A 190 22.30 2.47 15.59
C PRO A 190 23.77 2.75 15.25
N ASP A 191 24.41 1.89 14.46
CA ASP A 191 25.78 2.05 13.98
C ASP A 191 25.76 2.44 12.49
N SER A 192 26.55 3.47 12.15
CA SER A 192 26.77 3.95 10.79
C SER A 192 27.20 2.89 9.75
N ASN A 193 27.77 1.77 10.21
CA ASN A 193 28.25 0.68 9.34
C ASN A 193 27.16 -0.32 8.97
N ILE A 194 26.00 -0.27 9.64
CA ILE A 194 24.88 -1.17 9.36
C ILE A 194 24.28 -0.78 8.01
N LYS A 195 24.17 -1.76 7.11
CA LYS A 195 23.60 -1.56 5.77
C LYS A 195 22.12 -1.93 5.71
N ASN A 196 21.70 -2.89 6.52
CA ASN A 196 20.36 -3.45 6.56
C ASN A 196 20.04 -3.89 8.00
N GLY A 197 18.79 -3.75 8.42
CA GLY A 197 18.29 -4.03 9.77
C GLY A 197 18.32 -5.51 10.17
N PHE A 198 18.41 -6.40 9.19
CA PHE A 198 18.37 -7.85 9.35
C PHE A 198 19.57 -8.58 8.74
N ASP A 199 20.56 -7.83 8.22
CA ASP A 199 21.65 -8.39 7.40
C ASP A 199 21.11 -9.23 6.21
N TRP A 200 19.98 -8.80 5.62
CA TRP A 200 19.34 -9.46 4.50
C TRP A 200 20.28 -9.54 3.29
N GLU A 201 20.65 -10.76 2.88
CA GLU A 201 21.66 -10.97 1.84
C GLU A 201 21.23 -10.51 0.44
N PHE A 202 19.91 -10.44 0.21
CA PHE A 202 19.32 -9.98 -1.04
C PHE A 202 18.90 -8.51 -0.99
N ASP A 203 19.51 -7.70 -0.12
CA ASP A 203 19.31 -6.25 -0.10
C ASP A 203 19.52 -5.68 -1.51
N ASN A 204 18.49 -4.98 -2.01
CA ASN A 204 18.46 -4.44 -3.35
C ASN A 204 18.18 -2.92 -3.36
N SER A 205 18.51 -2.25 -2.25
CA SER A 205 18.31 -0.80 -2.04
C SER A 205 18.94 0.07 -3.13
N GLN A 206 19.97 -0.41 -3.85
CA GLN A 206 20.54 0.31 -4.99
C GLN A 206 19.53 0.63 -6.11
N PHE A 207 18.40 -0.08 -6.17
CA PHE A 207 17.36 0.14 -7.18
C PHE A 207 16.26 1.12 -6.75
N MET A 208 16.28 1.61 -5.50
CA MET A 208 15.24 2.50 -4.94
C MET A 208 15.06 3.80 -5.73
N SER A 209 16.11 4.30 -6.38
CA SER A 209 16.08 5.53 -7.17
C SER A 209 15.64 5.35 -8.63
N ASP A 210 15.46 4.12 -9.12
CA ASP A 210 14.93 3.89 -10.47
C ASP A 210 13.40 3.97 -10.49
N TRP A 211 12.88 5.20 -10.58
CA TRP A 211 11.45 5.48 -10.60
C TRP A 211 10.84 5.43 -12.01
N ASP A 212 11.68 5.43 -13.05
CA ASP A 212 11.22 5.31 -14.42
C ASP A 212 10.93 3.85 -14.77
N CYS A 213 11.71 2.92 -14.23
CA CYS A 213 11.45 1.47 -14.31
C CYS A 213 11.32 0.98 -15.77
N ASN A 214 12.06 1.63 -16.69
CA ASN A 214 12.00 1.39 -18.15
C ASN A 214 12.67 0.08 -18.59
N GLY A 215 13.53 -0.49 -17.73
CA GLY A 215 14.28 -1.73 -17.98
C GLY A 215 14.04 -2.77 -16.90
N TYR A 216 12.82 -2.81 -16.36
CA TYR A 216 12.49 -3.66 -15.23
C TYR A 216 12.78 -5.14 -15.52
N GLU A 217 13.27 -5.83 -14.50
CA GLU A 217 13.51 -7.27 -14.49
C GLU A 217 13.09 -7.82 -13.13
N PHE A 218 12.39 -8.95 -13.16
CA PHE A 218 12.25 -9.81 -11.99
C PHE A 218 13.37 -10.82 -12.00
N TYR A 219 14.36 -10.63 -11.13
CA TYR A 219 15.45 -11.58 -10.96
C TYR A 219 15.11 -12.56 -9.84
N LYS A 220 15.57 -13.80 -9.99
CA LYS A 220 15.29 -14.88 -9.06
C LYS A 220 16.22 -14.81 -7.85
N ILE A 221 15.66 -15.09 -6.67
CA ILE A 221 16.39 -15.35 -5.42
C ILE A 221 15.90 -16.68 -4.83
N ASP A 222 16.42 -17.06 -3.66
CA ASP A 222 16.15 -18.37 -3.06
C ASP A 222 14.66 -18.62 -2.78
N ASN A 223 13.95 -17.62 -2.26
CA ASN A 223 12.55 -17.74 -1.87
C ASN A 223 11.56 -16.99 -2.81
N GLY A 224 11.99 -16.65 -4.02
CA GLY A 224 11.10 -16.03 -5.02
C GLY A 224 11.79 -15.10 -6.01
N TYR A 225 11.22 -13.92 -6.23
CA TYR A 225 11.67 -12.96 -7.25
C TYR A 225 11.65 -11.53 -6.72
N MET A 226 12.63 -10.72 -7.11
CA MET A 226 12.71 -9.32 -6.75
C MET A 226 12.67 -8.44 -8.00
N LEU A 227 11.95 -7.32 -7.91
CA LEU A 227 11.96 -6.28 -8.95
C LEU A 227 13.18 -5.36 -8.76
N ASN A 228 13.83 -4.99 -9.86
CA ASN A 228 15.00 -4.10 -9.88
C ASN A 228 14.68 -2.61 -10.11
N CYS A 229 13.47 -2.14 -9.80
CA CYS A 229 13.09 -0.72 -9.89
C CYS A 229 11.84 -0.42 -9.05
N TYR A 230 11.55 0.87 -8.85
CA TYR A 230 10.40 1.34 -8.09
C TYR A 230 9.15 1.51 -9.01
N PRO A 231 8.11 0.66 -8.89
CA PRO A 231 7.15 0.47 -9.97
C PRO A 231 5.95 1.43 -10.00
N GLU A 232 5.84 2.38 -9.07
CA GLU A 232 4.67 3.28 -8.98
C GLU A 232 4.37 3.97 -10.33
N LYS A 233 5.36 4.58 -10.97
CA LYS A 233 5.15 5.33 -12.21
C LYS A 233 4.74 4.44 -13.38
N ILE A 234 5.35 3.26 -13.52
CA ILE A 234 5.00 2.32 -14.60
C ILE A 234 3.60 1.74 -14.37
N LEU A 235 3.25 1.39 -13.12
CA LEU A 235 1.91 0.92 -12.75
C LEU A 235 0.82 2.00 -12.88
N GLN A 236 1.17 3.27 -12.81
CA GLN A 236 0.20 4.34 -13.04
C GLN A 236 -0.09 4.56 -14.53
N ASN A 237 0.89 4.29 -15.39
CA ASN A 237 0.88 4.70 -16.79
C ASN A 237 0.66 3.53 -17.77
N ASN A 238 1.49 2.48 -17.70
CA ASN A 238 1.54 1.37 -18.66
C ASN A 238 1.95 0.04 -17.99
N GLY A 239 1.31 -0.32 -16.88
CA GLY A 239 1.71 -1.46 -16.05
C GLY A 239 1.24 -2.84 -16.53
N ILE A 240 0.68 -2.97 -17.73
CA ILE A 240 0.07 -4.23 -18.18
C ILE A 240 1.09 -5.38 -18.17
N GLU A 241 2.27 -5.19 -18.78
CA GLU A 241 3.27 -6.27 -18.90
C GLU A 241 3.87 -6.66 -17.55
N ILE A 242 4.12 -5.68 -16.67
CA ILE A 242 4.62 -5.97 -15.31
C ILE A 242 3.56 -6.72 -14.48
N LEU A 243 2.27 -6.40 -14.63
CA LEU A 243 1.18 -7.11 -13.95
C LEU A 243 0.98 -8.53 -14.48
N LYS A 244 1.13 -8.76 -15.79
CA LYS A 244 1.17 -10.12 -16.36
C LYS A 244 2.31 -10.91 -15.74
N ARG A 245 3.48 -10.29 -15.63
CA ARG A 245 4.65 -10.95 -15.04
C ARG A 245 4.44 -11.31 -13.57
N ILE A 246 3.87 -10.43 -12.77
CA ILE A 246 3.50 -10.70 -11.36
C ILE A 246 2.52 -11.88 -11.25
N LYS A 247 1.58 -11.99 -12.19
CA LYS A 247 0.63 -13.09 -12.23
C LYS A 247 1.30 -14.43 -12.57
N GLU A 248 2.25 -14.43 -13.50
CA GLU A 248 2.96 -15.62 -14.00
C GLU A 248 3.99 -16.23 -13.04
N LEU A 249 4.69 -15.37 -12.28
CA LEU A 249 5.69 -15.76 -11.27
C LEU A 249 5.03 -16.46 -10.08
#